data_AF-A0A2T0A290-F1
#
_entry.id   AF-A0A2T0A290-F1
#
_cell.length_a   1.000
_cell.length_b   1.000
_cell.length_c   1.000
_cell.angle_alpha   90.00
_cell.angle_beta   90.00
_cell.angle_gamma   90.00
#
_symmetry.space_group_name_H-M   'P 1'
#
loop_
_entity.id
_entity.type
_entity.pdbx_description
1 polymer ?
#
loop_
_entity_poly.entity_id
_entity_poly.type
_entity_poly.pdbx_seq_one_letter_code
_entity_poly.pdbx_strand_id
1 'polypeptide(L)'
;MAGPRRITDKNEFLPDWLRDLTPNGSTRRSLAGKPYYRTWRKAVLSVFDNDEYWGTRVEISLPLPPHVNAELHAICERIMADKERVCGATDGETSADSYYSKMMMALFGRAVYDQIVDKWGSSDPKSVKAAEAFGEIYGNKLLALTWKASTVDLTAALKRMRDVFAGADADQARLLEKWAEDTFRAIFSVIVSGTAARQEVFARCDHALHHLVEFEKHEWPMADGLHRPTFKELFAFLPRVSTLLGHYPLVKDGANQGCSTCNEEHARHAGQQHSLAHSPHSPFVPQARTNTARQMRWF
;
A
#
# COMPACT_ATOMS: atom_id res chain seq x y z
N MET A 1 0.60 9.58 40.55
CA MET A 1 -0.55 9.56 39.64
C MET A 1 -0.12 8.85 38.37
N ALA A 2 -0.79 7.78 37.95
CA ALA A 2 -0.46 7.13 36.68
C ALA A 2 -0.86 8.09 35.55
N GLY A 3 0.09 8.40 34.65
CA GLY A 3 -0.17 9.26 33.50
C GLY A 3 -1.22 8.67 32.55
N PRO A 4 -1.68 9.46 31.56
CA PRO A 4 -2.59 8.96 30.52
C PRO A 4 -1.98 7.73 29.83
N ARG A 5 -2.74 6.64 29.73
CA ARG A 5 -2.32 5.38 29.08
C ARG A 5 -2.45 5.51 27.57
N ARG A 6 -1.38 5.26 26.82
CA ARG A 6 -1.38 5.27 25.36
C ARG A 6 -1.89 3.94 24.81
N ILE A 7 -2.41 3.95 23.58
CA ILE A 7 -2.79 2.72 22.85
C ILE A 7 -1.58 1.76 22.69
N THR A 8 -0.37 2.29 22.65
CA THR A 8 0.90 1.55 22.59
C THR A 8 1.34 0.95 23.94
N ASP A 9 0.86 1.51 25.07
CA ASP A 9 1.25 1.08 26.43
C ASP A 9 0.53 -0.19 26.88
N LYS A 10 -0.67 -0.45 26.34
CA LYS A 10 -1.44 -1.65 26.68
C LYS A 10 -1.15 -2.78 25.71
N ASN A 11 -0.89 -3.96 26.28
CA ASN A 11 -0.82 -5.25 25.57
C ASN A 11 -2.10 -5.61 24.79
N GLU A 12 -3.18 -4.84 24.91
CA GLU A 12 -4.51 -5.18 24.39
C GLU A 12 -4.72 -4.82 22.90
N PHE A 13 -3.93 -3.91 22.31
CA PHE A 13 -4.13 -3.49 20.92
C PHE A 13 -2.90 -3.76 20.02
N LEU A 14 -1.83 -2.98 20.05
CA LEU A 14 -0.65 -3.26 19.21
C LEU A 14 0.24 -4.46 19.65
N PRO A 15 0.44 -4.74 20.96
CA PRO A 15 1.45 -5.73 21.36
C PRO A 15 1.04 -7.18 21.14
N ASP A 16 -0.26 -7.48 21.17
CA ASP A 16 -0.78 -8.83 20.98
C ASP A 16 -0.68 -9.31 19.53
N TRP A 17 -0.62 -8.40 18.57
CA TRP A 17 -0.46 -8.75 17.16
C TRP A 17 1.00 -9.03 16.80
N LEU A 18 1.97 -8.26 17.33
CA LEU A 18 3.39 -8.59 17.11
C LEU A 18 3.74 -9.97 17.68
N ARG A 19 3.01 -10.41 18.70
CA ARG A 19 3.11 -11.74 19.28
C ARG A 19 2.69 -12.85 18.28
N ASP A 20 1.88 -12.55 17.27
CA ASP A 20 1.53 -13.51 16.21
C ASP A 20 2.70 -13.84 15.28
N LEU A 21 3.74 -13.00 15.21
CA LEU A 21 4.98 -13.27 14.47
C LEU A 21 5.96 -14.17 15.25
N THR A 22 5.66 -14.50 16.51
CA THR A 22 6.54 -15.31 17.37
C THR A 22 6.16 -16.79 17.34
N PRO A 23 7.13 -17.70 17.54
CA PRO A 23 6.84 -19.12 17.56
C PRO A 23 6.02 -19.48 18.81
N ASN A 24 5.38 -20.65 18.81
CA ASN A 24 4.68 -21.15 19.98
C ASN A 24 5.65 -21.83 20.97
N GLY A 25 5.18 -22.08 22.20
CA GLY A 25 5.88 -22.95 23.16
C GLY A 25 7.20 -22.40 23.73
N SER A 26 8.17 -23.30 23.94
CA SER A 26 9.45 -22.99 24.60
C SER A 26 10.33 -22.02 23.80
N THR A 27 10.31 -22.13 22.47
CA THR A 27 11.05 -21.23 21.55
C THR A 27 10.58 -19.79 21.71
N ARG A 28 9.28 -19.56 21.94
CA ARG A 28 8.72 -18.23 22.23
C ARG A 28 9.38 -17.57 23.42
N ARG A 29 9.46 -18.31 24.54
CA ARG A 29 10.00 -17.81 25.81
C ARG A 29 11.49 -17.51 25.66
N SER A 30 12.20 -18.37 24.94
CA SER A 30 13.62 -18.16 24.63
C SER A 30 13.83 -16.88 23.81
N LEU A 31 13.08 -16.72 22.71
CA LEU A 31 13.14 -15.52 21.86
C LEU A 31 12.77 -14.24 22.62
N ALA A 32 11.70 -14.26 23.42
CA ALA A 32 11.29 -13.12 24.24
C ALA A 32 12.38 -12.67 25.25
N GLY A 33 13.20 -13.62 25.71
CA GLY A 33 14.35 -13.34 26.58
C GLY A 33 15.54 -12.69 25.85
N LYS A 34 15.57 -12.69 24.52
CA LYS A 34 16.73 -12.20 23.76
C LYS A 34 16.77 -10.67 23.68
N PRO A 35 17.94 -10.03 23.91
CA PRO A 35 18.05 -8.57 23.87
C PRO A 35 17.67 -7.99 22.51
N TYR A 36 18.13 -8.58 21.41
CA TYR A 36 17.86 -8.11 20.05
C TYR A 36 16.36 -8.14 19.69
N TYR A 37 15.63 -9.18 20.12
CA TYR A 37 14.19 -9.27 19.89
C TYR A 37 13.44 -8.20 20.68
N ARG A 38 13.86 -7.94 21.93
CA ARG A 38 13.31 -6.85 22.74
C ARG A 38 13.60 -5.48 22.13
N THR A 39 14.81 -5.25 21.61
CA THR A 39 15.18 -4.03 20.88
C THR A 39 14.31 -3.84 19.64
N TRP A 40 14.20 -4.87 18.79
CA TRP A 40 13.35 -4.85 17.60
C TRP A 40 11.91 -4.50 17.95
N ARG A 41 11.30 -5.21 18.92
CA ARG A 41 9.92 -4.95 19.35
C ARG A 41 9.75 -3.51 19.86
N LYS A 42 10.70 -3.00 20.64
CA LYS A 42 10.66 -1.62 21.14
C LYS A 42 10.73 -0.61 19.99
N ALA A 43 11.60 -0.85 19.00
CA ALA A 43 11.75 0.03 17.85
C ALA A 43 10.48 0.05 16.96
N VAL A 44 9.78 -1.08 16.79
CA VAL A 44 8.47 -1.11 16.12
C VAL A 44 7.47 -0.20 16.83
N LEU A 45 7.37 -0.30 18.15
CA LEU A 45 6.41 0.49 18.95
C LEU A 45 6.78 1.98 19.00
N SER A 46 8.07 2.29 19.07
CA SER A 46 8.62 3.65 19.03
C SER A 46 8.10 4.46 17.82
N VAL A 47 7.93 3.82 16.66
CA VAL A 47 7.38 4.48 15.47
C VAL A 47 5.97 5.04 15.73
N PHE A 48 5.13 4.28 16.43
CA PHE A 48 3.78 4.74 16.80
C PHE A 48 3.80 5.74 17.95
N ASP A 49 4.69 5.56 18.94
CA ASP A 49 4.85 6.48 20.07
C ASP A 49 5.31 7.87 19.64
N ASN A 50 6.13 7.94 18.59
CA ASN A 50 6.68 9.18 18.04
C ASN A 50 5.76 9.82 16.98
N ASP A 51 4.78 9.09 16.44
CA ASP A 51 3.80 9.70 15.55
C ASP A 51 2.84 10.60 16.35
N GLU A 52 2.66 11.85 15.91
CA GLU A 52 1.86 12.81 16.66
C GLU A 52 0.38 12.41 16.76
N TYR A 53 -0.15 11.57 15.83
CA TYR A 53 -1.52 11.10 15.93
C TYR A 53 -1.59 9.86 16.83
N TRP A 54 -0.81 8.81 16.55
CA TRP A 54 -0.85 7.56 17.33
C TRP A 54 -0.26 7.71 18.74
N GLY A 55 0.82 8.46 18.90
CA GLY A 55 1.50 8.69 20.19
C GLY A 55 0.73 9.58 21.15
N THR A 56 -0.23 10.38 20.63
CA THR A 56 -1.13 11.22 21.44
C THR A 56 -2.52 10.61 21.63
N ARG A 57 -2.82 9.48 20.99
CA ARG A 57 -4.04 8.73 21.26
C ARG A 57 -3.99 8.11 22.65
N VAL A 58 -4.48 8.88 23.61
CA VAL A 58 -4.82 8.39 24.93
C VAL A 58 -6.03 7.48 24.78
N GLU A 59 -5.96 6.32 25.42
CA GLU A 59 -7.04 5.36 25.52
C GLU A 59 -8.18 5.98 26.35
N ILE A 60 -9.01 6.81 25.72
CA ILE A 60 -10.16 7.42 26.38
C ILE A 60 -11.39 7.12 25.54
N SER A 61 -12.13 6.12 25.99
CA SER A 61 -13.48 5.74 25.57
C SER A 61 -13.54 4.75 24.40
N LEU A 62 -13.77 3.48 24.76
CA LEU A 62 -14.48 2.57 23.88
C LEU A 62 -15.94 3.06 23.76
N PRO A 63 -16.57 2.96 22.57
CA PRO A 63 -16.05 2.37 21.34
C PRO A 63 -15.05 3.28 20.60
N LEU A 64 -14.06 2.66 19.95
CA LEU A 64 -13.12 3.37 19.07
C LEU A 64 -13.87 4.02 17.90
N PRO A 65 -13.41 5.20 17.42
CA PRO A 65 -13.91 5.76 16.18
C PRO A 65 -13.77 4.76 15.00
N PRO A 66 -14.74 4.71 14.06
CA PRO A 66 -14.74 3.73 12.97
C PRO A 66 -13.45 3.66 12.16
N HIS A 67 -12.83 4.82 11.88
CA HIS A 67 -11.57 4.89 11.13
C HIS A 67 -10.40 4.27 11.90
N VAL A 68 -10.34 4.46 13.22
CA VAL A 68 -9.31 3.83 14.08
C VAL A 68 -9.49 2.32 14.08
N ASN A 69 -10.73 1.84 14.17
CA ASN A 69 -11.00 0.41 14.12
C ASN A 69 -10.57 -0.20 12.78
N ALA A 70 -10.83 0.48 11.67
CA ALA A 70 -10.37 0.06 10.35
C ALA A 70 -8.83 0.04 10.23
N GLU A 71 -8.13 1.00 10.85
CA GLU A 71 -6.65 1.04 10.88
C GLU A 71 -6.05 -0.08 11.69
N LEU A 72 -6.62 -0.36 12.86
CA LEU A 72 -6.21 -1.50 13.67
C LEU A 72 -6.45 -2.80 12.92
N HIS A 73 -7.60 -2.94 12.25
CA HIS A 73 -7.90 -4.10 11.43
C HIS A 73 -6.90 -4.28 10.27
N ALA A 74 -6.55 -3.19 9.58
CA ALA A 74 -5.53 -3.17 8.53
C ALA A 74 -4.17 -3.69 9.02
N ILE A 75 -3.74 -3.20 10.18
CA ILE A 75 -2.49 -3.62 10.83
C ILE A 75 -2.57 -5.12 11.18
N CYS A 76 -3.70 -5.60 11.72
CA CYS A 76 -3.92 -7.01 12.01
C CYS A 76 -3.82 -7.89 10.75
N GLU A 77 -4.53 -7.54 9.69
CA GLU A 77 -4.52 -8.30 8.43
C GLU A 77 -3.09 -8.41 7.87
N ARG A 78 -2.34 -7.30 7.90
CA ARG A 78 -0.95 -7.31 7.45
C ARG A 78 -0.09 -8.22 8.31
N ILE A 79 -0.21 -8.15 9.63
CA ILE A 79 0.56 -8.99 10.54
C ILE A 79 0.24 -10.47 10.34
N MET A 80 -1.02 -10.81 10.06
CA MET A 80 -1.43 -12.18 9.74
C MET A 80 -0.85 -12.68 8.42
N ALA A 81 -0.86 -11.86 7.37
CA ALA A 81 -0.17 -12.20 6.12
C ALA A 81 1.35 -12.36 6.32
N ASP A 82 1.95 -11.52 7.18
CA ASP A 82 3.36 -11.59 7.51
C ASP A 82 3.69 -12.84 8.35
N LYS A 83 2.79 -13.24 9.24
CA LYS A 83 2.87 -14.50 10.00
C LYS A 83 2.95 -15.71 9.09
N GLU A 84 2.09 -15.80 8.07
CA GLU A 84 2.13 -16.92 7.12
C GLU A 84 3.50 -17.03 6.43
N ARG A 85 4.05 -15.90 5.99
CA ARG A 85 5.40 -15.84 5.38
C ARG A 85 6.49 -16.25 6.37
N VAL A 86 6.42 -15.78 7.60
CA VAL A 86 7.37 -16.13 8.67
C VAL A 86 7.28 -17.61 9.00
N CYS A 87 6.08 -18.17 9.18
CA CYS A 87 5.88 -19.59 9.45
C CYS A 87 6.48 -20.46 8.34
N GLY A 88 6.24 -20.11 7.07
CA GLY A 88 6.84 -20.84 5.94
C GLY A 88 8.37 -20.78 5.93
N ALA A 89 8.97 -19.66 6.33
CA ALA A 89 10.43 -19.51 6.37
C ALA A 89 11.11 -20.12 7.61
N THR A 90 10.37 -20.28 8.71
CA THR A 90 10.88 -20.72 10.03
C THR A 90 10.42 -22.12 10.41
N ASP A 91 9.85 -22.88 9.46
CA ASP A 91 9.39 -24.24 9.73
C ASP A 91 10.53 -25.13 10.28
N GLY A 92 10.22 -25.89 11.33
CA GLY A 92 11.18 -26.72 12.06
C GLY A 92 12.20 -25.98 12.95
N GLU A 93 12.16 -24.65 13.05
CA GLU A 93 13.14 -23.89 13.85
C GLU A 93 12.92 -24.02 15.36
N THR A 94 13.94 -24.52 16.05
CA THR A 94 13.95 -24.67 17.53
C THR A 94 14.86 -23.67 18.23
N SER A 95 15.77 -23.02 17.49
CA SER A 95 16.67 -21.99 18.02
C SER A 95 16.06 -20.60 17.89
N ALA A 96 16.00 -19.86 19.00
CA ALA A 96 15.54 -18.47 19.00
C ALA A 96 16.36 -17.57 18.06
N ASP A 97 17.67 -17.79 17.98
CA ASP A 97 18.57 -17.00 17.13
C ASP A 97 18.32 -17.27 15.65
N SER A 98 18.19 -18.54 15.27
CA SER A 98 17.90 -18.94 13.89
C SER A 98 16.51 -18.47 13.44
N TYR A 99 15.51 -18.63 14.31
CA TYR A 99 14.16 -18.13 14.10
C TYR A 99 14.16 -16.62 13.83
N TYR A 100 14.85 -15.83 14.67
CA TYR A 100 14.87 -14.37 14.51
C TYR A 100 15.46 -13.94 13.17
N SER A 101 16.63 -14.49 12.78
CA SER A 101 17.25 -14.15 11.50
C SER A 101 16.36 -14.52 10.31
N LYS A 102 15.75 -15.70 10.33
CA LYS A 102 14.81 -16.14 9.29
C LYS A 102 13.52 -15.32 9.25
N MET A 103 12.99 -14.92 10.42
CA MET A 103 11.86 -13.99 10.53
C MET A 103 12.19 -12.64 9.88
N MET A 104 13.33 -12.03 10.21
CA MET A 104 13.75 -10.78 9.55
C MET A 104 13.87 -10.96 8.04
N MET A 105 14.56 -12.01 7.57
CA MET A 105 14.71 -12.28 6.15
C MET A 105 13.35 -12.46 5.44
N ALA A 106 12.37 -13.12 6.08
CA ALA A 106 11.01 -13.29 5.54
C ALA A 106 10.21 -11.98 5.49
N LEU A 107 10.33 -11.13 6.51
CA LEU A 107 9.59 -9.86 6.60
C LEU A 107 10.09 -8.81 5.60
N PHE A 108 11.40 -8.77 5.33
CA PHE A 108 12.04 -7.72 4.52
C PHE A 108 12.52 -8.19 3.15
N GLY A 109 12.72 -9.49 2.96
CA GLY A 109 13.38 -10.05 1.78
C GLY A 109 14.91 -9.91 1.87
N ARG A 110 15.61 -10.73 1.09
CA ARG A 110 17.08 -10.86 1.12
C ARG A 110 17.80 -9.52 0.90
N ALA A 111 17.41 -8.77 -0.13
CA ALA A 111 18.09 -7.52 -0.49
C ALA A 111 18.08 -6.48 0.65
N VAL A 112 16.93 -6.24 1.26
CA VAL A 112 16.80 -5.28 2.38
C VAL A 112 17.49 -5.81 3.64
N TYR A 113 17.39 -7.11 3.88
CA TYR A 113 18.07 -7.77 4.99
C TYR A 113 19.59 -7.61 4.91
N ASP A 114 20.19 -7.95 3.76
CA ASP A 114 21.64 -7.85 3.54
C ASP A 114 22.08 -6.38 3.65
N GLN A 115 21.34 -5.44 3.05
CA GLN A 115 21.62 -4.00 3.16
C GLN A 115 21.67 -3.51 4.61
N ILE A 116 20.73 -3.94 5.47
CA ILE A 116 20.70 -3.53 6.88
C ILE A 116 21.87 -4.14 7.65
N VAL A 117 22.16 -5.41 7.41
CA VAL A 117 23.26 -6.14 8.06
C VAL A 117 24.61 -5.54 7.67
N ASP A 118 24.82 -5.27 6.39
CA ASP A 118 26.07 -4.72 5.84
C ASP A 118 26.30 -3.26 6.27
N LYS A 119 25.25 -2.44 6.28
CA LYS A 119 25.33 -1.01 6.65
C LYS A 119 25.90 -0.80 8.06
N TRP A 120 25.67 -1.73 8.98
CA TRP A 120 26.05 -1.57 10.38
C TRP A 120 27.31 -2.32 10.79
N GLY A 121 28.07 -2.87 9.83
CA GLY A 121 29.43 -3.38 10.04
C GLY A 121 29.54 -4.62 10.94
N SER A 122 28.44 -5.09 11.51
CA SER A 122 28.31 -6.42 12.10
C SER A 122 27.50 -7.24 11.12
N SER A 123 28.08 -8.26 10.49
CA SER A 123 27.35 -9.27 9.71
C SER A 123 26.34 -10.08 10.55
N ASP A 124 25.97 -9.58 11.73
CA ASP A 124 25.03 -10.16 12.66
C ASP A 124 23.71 -9.37 12.65
N PRO A 125 22.61 -9.95 12.13
CA PRO A 125 21.27 -9.35 12.20
C PRO A 125 20.77 -9.14 13.65
N LYS A 126 21.44 -9.75 14.63
CA LYS A 126 21.12 -9.69 16.06
C LYS A 126 21.86 -8.56 16.79
N SER A 127 22.65 -7.73 16.09
CA SER A 127 23.23 -6.54 16.73
C SER A 127 22.12 -5.55 17.12
N VAL A 128 22.37 -4.75 18.15
CA VAL A 128 21.38 -3.76 18.64
C VAL A 128 20.96 -2.81 17.52
N LYS A 129 21.92 -2.29 16.73
CA LYS A 129 21.64 -1.36 15.62
C LYS A 129 20.85 -2.00 14.48
N ALA A 130 21.17 -3.24 14.12
CA ALA A 130 20.43 -3.96 13.09
C ALA A 130 18.99 -4.25 13.57
N ALA A 131 18.84 -4.73 14.81
CA ALA A 131 17.53 -5.00 15.40
C ALA A 131 16.65 -3.74 15.50
N GLU A 132 17.24 -2.61 15.89
CA GLU A 132 16.56 -1.30 15.91
C GLU A 132 16.14 -0.88 14.50
N ALA A 133 17.03 -0.93 13.52
CA ALA A 133 16.71 -0.59 12.13
C ALA A 133 15.62 -1.48 11.54
N PHE A 134 15.68 -2.80 11.76
CA PHE A 134 14.61 -3.71 11.37
C PHE A 134 13.28 -3.34 12.04
N GLY A 135 13.31 -2.99 13.33
CA GLY A 135 12.12 -2.62 14.07
C GLY A 135 11.49 -1.33 13.55
N GLU A 136 12.29 -0.30 13.30
CA GLU A 136 11.82 0.96 12.72
C GLU A 136 11.22 0.78 11.33
N ILE A 137 11.87 0.00 10.45
CA ILE A 137 11.35 -0.25 9.10
C ILE A 137 10.03 -1.00 9.17
N TYR A 138 9.91 -1.99 10.05
CA TYR A 138 8.66 -2.72 10.21
C TYR A 138 7.56 -1.85 10.83
N GLY A 139 7.88 -1.07 11.86
CA GLY A 139 6.96 -0.10 12.46
C GLY A 139 6.44 0.90 11.44
N ASN A 140 7.30 1.43 10.57
CA ASN A 140 6.90 2.32 9.49
C ASN A 140 6.01 1.64 8.45
N LYS A 141 6.28 0.37 8.10
CA LYS A 141 5.39 -0.42 7.23
C LYS A 141 3.99 -0.57 7.83
N LEU A 142 3.88 -0.77 9.14
CA LEU A 142 2.59 -0.85 9.82
C LEU A 142 1.93 0.52 9.95
N LEU A 143 2.67 1.58 10.28
CA LEU A 143 2.16 2.94 10.38
C LEU A 143 1.63 3.46 9.03
N ALA A 144 2.22 3.05 7.92
CA ALA A 144 1.73 3.34 6.56
C ALA A 144 0.31 2.79 6.29
N LEU A 145 -0.16 1.83 7.09
CA LEU A 145 -1.53 1.32 7.05
C LEU A 145 -2.53 2.23 7.78
N THR A 146 -2.12 3.43 8.18
CA THR A 146 -2.96 4.36 8.95
C THR A 146 -3.29 5.63 8.15
N TRP A 147 -4.41 6.29 8.46
CA TRP A 147 -4.92 7.44 7.70
C TRP A 147 -3.97 8.65 7.69
N LYS A 148 -3.20 8.89 8.75
CA LYS A 148 -2.29 10.06 8.83
C LYS A 148 -1.14 9.89 7.85
N ALA A 149 -0.53 8.71 7.81
CA ALA A 149 0.42 8.35 6.77
C ALA A 149 -0.22 8.53 5.38
N SER A 150 -1.45 8.05 5.21
CA SER A 150 -2.18 8.17 3.94
C SER A 150 -2.46 9.62 3.53
N THR A 151 -2.72 10.51 4.49
CA THR A 151 -2.97 11.94 4.24
C THR A 151 -1.70 12.64 3.80
N VAL A 152 -0.59 12.37 4.49
CA VAL A 152 0.73 12.90 4.17
C VAL A 152 1.18 12.37 2.81
N ASP A 153 1.03 11.08 2.55
CA ASP A 153 1.43 10.42 1.30
C ASP A 153 0.60 10.92 0.12
N LEU A 154 -0.71 11.11 0.28
CA LEU A 154 -1.57 11.65 -0.79
C LEU A 154 -1.21 13.11 -1.07
N THR A 155 -1.03 13.92 -0.03
CA THR A 155 -0.59 15.32 -0.18
C THR A 155 0.76 15.39 -0.89
N ALA A 156 1.71 14.54 -0.51
CA ALA A 156 3.02 14.46 -1.13
C ALA A 156 2.96 13.97 -2.58
N ALA A 157 2.12 12.98 -2.89
CA ALA A 157 1.92 12.47 -4.25
C ALA A 157 1.32 13.55 -5.17
N LEU A 158 0.25 14.21 -4.75
CA LEU A 158 -0.38 15.29 -5.52
C LEU A 158 0.56 16.48 -5.69
N LYS A 159 1.35 16.81 -4.66
CA LYS A 159 2.41 17.83 -4.76
C LYS A 159 3.46 17.45 -5.80
N ARG A 160 3.97 16.22 -5.78
CA ARG A 160 4.97 15.75 -6.76
C ARG A 160 4.45 15.89 -8.20
N MET A 161 3.18 15.55 -8.45
CA MET A 161 2.57 15.72 -9.78
C MET A 161 2.45 17.20 -10.18
N ARG A 162 2.10 18.07 -9.24
CA ARG A 162 2.05 19.52 -9.48
C ARG A 162 3.44 20.08 -9.78
N ASP A 163 4.48 19.60 -9.09
CA ASP A 163 5.83 20.12 -9.22
C ASP A 163 6.43 19.86 -10.62
N VAL A 164 5.90 18.89 -11.39
CA VAL A 164 6.18 18.71 -12.85
C VAL A 164 5.84 19.97 -13.66
N PHE A 165 4.95 20.83 -13.14
CA PHE A 165 4.50 22.06 -13.78
C PHE A 165 5.13 23.31 -13.15
N ALA A 166 6.32 23.22 -12.55
CA ALA A 166 6.97 24.33 -11.85
C ALA A 166 7.18 25.61 -12.71
N GLY A 167 7.13 25.52 -14.04
CA GLY A 167 7.21 26.64 -14.99
C GLY A 167 5.87 27.17 -15.51
N ALA A 168 4.74 26.72 -14.96
CA ALA A 168 3.41 27.12 -15.39
C ALA A 168 3.10 28.61 -15.11
N ASP A 169 2.25 29.21 -15.94
CA ASP A 169 1.77 30.57 -15.69
C ASP A 169 0.82 30.65 -14.48
N ALA A 170 0.46 31.87 -14.05
CA ALA A 170 -0.34 32.09 -12.85
C ALA A 170 -1.74 31.46 -12.93
N ASP A 171 -2.35 31.38 -14.11
CA ASP A 171 -3.68 30.80 -14.28
C ASP A 171 -3.61 29.28 -14.24
N GLN A 172 -2.60 28.68 -14.88
CA GLN A 172 -2.31 27.26 -14.80
C GLN A 172 -1.94 26.82 -13.37
N ALA A 173 -1.15 27.60 -12.65
CA ALA A 173 -0.81 27.32 -11.25
C ALA A 173 -2.07 27.25 -10.35
N ARG A 174 -3.03 28.16 -10.55
CA ARG A 174 -4.32 28.14 -9.83
C ARG A 174 -5.16 26.91 -10.19
N LEU A 175 -5.17 26.51 -11.46
CA LEU A 175 -5.88 25.30 -11.90
C LEU A 175 -5.27 24.04 -11.30
N LEU A 176 -3.94 23.97 -11.19
CA LEU A 176 -3.22 22.87 -10.56
C LEU A 176 -3.49 22.78 -9.05
N GLU A 177 -3.51 23.91 -8.36
CA GLU A 177 -3.84 23.96 -6.93
C GLU A 177 -5.28 23.50 -6.68
N LYS A 178 -6.23 23.98 -7.49
CA LYS A 178 -7.62 23.55 -7.44
C LYS A 178 -7.76 22.05 -7.74
N TRP A 179 -7.09 21.56 -8.78
CA TRP A 179 -7.09 20.13 -9.11
C TRP A 179 -6.59 19.28 -7.93
N ALA A 180 -5.50 19.68 -7.28
CA ALA A 180 -4.95 18.95 -6.14
C ALA A 180 -5.92 18.93 -4.96
N GLU A 181 -6.57 20.06 -4.66
CA GLU A 181 -7.56 20.15 -3.59
C GLU A 181 -8.81 19.30 -3.88
N ASP A 182 -9.39 19.43 -5.08
CA ASP A 182 -10.58 18.67 -5.49
C ASP A 182 -10.28 17.16 -5.52
N THR A 183 -9.10 16.79 -6.02
CA THR A 183 -8.64 15.40 -6.09
C THR A 183 -8.43 14.83 -4.69
N PHE A 184 -7.78 15.59 -3.80
CA PHE A 184 -7.62 15.20 -2.40
C PHE A 184 -8.97 14.95 -1.76
N ARG A 185 -9.90 15.92 -1.80
CA ARG A 185 -11.22 15.80 -1.15
C ARG A 185 -11.99 14.57 -1.64
N ALA A 186 -11.98 14.30 -2.94
CA ALA A 186 -12.73 13.19 -3.51
C ALA A 186 -12.11 11.83 -3.17
N ILE A 187 -10.79 11.69 -3.31
CA ILE A 187 -10.08 10.43 -3.07
C ILE A 187 -9.98 10.12 -1.58
N PHE A 188 -9.85 11.14 -0.74
CA PHE A 188 -9.68 11.00 0.70
C PHE A 188 -10.78 10.13 1.32
N SER A 189 -12.04 10.36 0.93
CA SER A 189 -13.18 9.56 1.40
C SER A 189 -13.05 8.06 1.08
N VAL A 190 -12.45 7.73 -0.06
CA VAL A 190 -12.29 6.35 -0.54
C VAL A 190 -11.12 5.65 0.13
N ILE A 191 -9.97 6.32 0.28
CA ILE A 191 -8.77 5.73 0.90
C ILE A 191 -8.89 5.55 2.43
N VAL A 192 -9.76 6.33 3.06
CA VAL A 192 -10.13 6.16 4.48
C VAL A 192 -11.05 4.96 4.66
N SER A 193 -11.80 4.57 3.63
CA SER A 193 -12.78 3.48 3.69
C SER A 193 -12.16 2.07 3.59
N GLY A 194 -10.89 1.93 3.19
CA GLY A 194 -10.24 0.61 3.14
C GLY A 194 -8.78 0.60 2.67
N THR A 195 -8.04 -0.42 3.10
CA THR A 195 -6.60 -0.63 2.81
C THR A 195 -6.31 -0.94 1.34
N ALA A 196 -7.09 -1.84 0.75
CA ALA A 196 -6.91 -2.24 -0.65
C ALA A 196 -7.13 -1.05 -1.59
N ALA A 197 -8.19 -0.27 -1.36
CA ALA A 197 -8.48 0.95 -2.11
C ALA A 197 -7.35 1.98 -1.98
N ARG A 198 -6.76 2.11 -0.79
CA ARG A 198 -5.62 2.98 -0.54
C ARG A 198 -4.36 2.56 -1.29
N GLN A 199 -3.99 1.28 -1.25
CA GLN A 199 -2.81 0.77 -1.96
C GLN A 199 -2.97 0.95 -3.47
N GLU A 200 -4.14 0.65 -4.01
CA GLU A 200 -4.46 0.84 -5.43
C GLU A 200 -4.35 2.32 -5.84
N VAL A 201 -4.91 3.23 -5.05
CA VAL A 201 -4.81 4.68 -5.30
C VAL A 201 -3.36 5.15 -5.30
N PHE A 202 -2.54 4.72 -4.33
CA PHE A 202 -1.14 5.13 -4.27
C PHE A 202 -0.32 4.57 -5.42
N ALA A 203 -0.51 3.29 -5.78
CA ALA A 203 0.13 2.68 -6.94
C ALA A 203 -0.22 3.45 -8.23
N ARG A 204 -1.48 3.87 -8.38
CA ARG A 204 -1.93 4.70 -9.50
C ARG A 204 -1.36 6.11 -9.46
N CYS A 205 -1.21 6.71 -8.29
CA CYS A 205 -0.56 8.00 -8.15
C CYS A 205 0.92 7.93 -8.56
N ASP A 206 1.67 6.95 -8.08
CA ASP A 206 3.07 6.79 -8.46
C ASP A 206 3.22 6.50 -9.96
N HIS A 207 2.32 5.69 -10.53
CA HIS A 207 2.31 5.38 -11.96
C HIS A 207 1.96 6.60 -12.82
N ALA A 208 0.98 7.42 -12.42
CA ALA A 208 0.64 8.65 -13.13
C ALA A 208 1.78 9.68 -13.07
N LEU A 209 2.45 9.77 -11.92
CA LEU A 209 3.62 10.62 -11.77
C LEU A 209 4.77 10.18 -12.68
N HIS A 210 5.01 8.87 -12.79
CA HIS A 210 6.01 8.34 -13.71
C HIS A 210 5.76 8.82 -15.14
N HIS A 211 4.52 8.69 -15.62
CA HIS A 211 4.14 9.15 -16.94
C HIS A 211 4.25 10.67 -17.12
N LEU A 212 3.81 11.47 -16.15
CA LEU A 212 3.96 12.92 -16.19
C LEU A 212 5.44 13.35 -16.28
N VAL A 213 6.34 12.64 -15.59
CA VAL A 213 7.79 12.88 -15.65
C VAL A 213 8.38 12.41 -16.98
N GLU A 214 7.96 11.27 -17.53
CA GLU A 214 8.38 10.82 -18.87
C GLU A 214 7.95 11.82 -19.96
N PHE A 215 6.73 12.36 -19.86
CA PHE A 215 6.23 13.40 -20.76
C PHE A 215 7.02 14.71 -20.62
N GLU A 216 7.40 15.11 -19.40
CA GLU A 216 8.25 16.29 -19.15
C GLU A 216 9.67 16.11 -19.69
N LYS A 217 10.27 14.92 -19.49
CA LYS A 217 11.66 14.60 -19.86
C LYS A 217 11.88 14.31 -21.33
N HIS A 218 10.84 14.41 -22.16
CA HIS A 218 10.92 14.21 -23.61
C HIS A 218 11.28 12.76 -24.01
N GLU A 219 11.02 11.79 -23.14
CA GLU A 219 11.31 10.37 -23.40
C GLU A 219 10.15 9.66 -24.12
N TRP A 220 9.00 10.34 -24.27
CA TRP A 220 7.83 9.79 -24.95
C TRP A 220 7.55 10.45 -26.30
N PRO A 221 7.64 9.71 -27.42
CA PRO A 221 7.12 10.20 -28.69
C PRO A 221 5.59 10.34 -28.62
N MET A 222 5.08 11.54 -28.88
CA MET A 222 3.68 11.73 -29.27
C MET A 222 3.41 10.94 -30.58
N ALA A 223 2.16 10.71 -30.94
CA ALA A 223 1.80 9.89 -32.12
C ALA A 223 2.43 10.37 -33.46
N ASP A 224 2.92 11.61 -33.50
CA ASP A 224 3.64 12.22 -34.64
C ASP A 224 5.18 12.14 -34.53
N GLY A 225 5.73 11.63 -33.42
CA GLY A 225 7.15 11.45 -33.14
C GLY A 225 7.96 12.75 -33.00
N LEU A 226 7.33 13.93 -33.04
CA LEU A 226 8.03 15.20 -33.25
C LEU A 226 7.57 16.35 -32.35
N HIS A 227 6.35 16.30 -31.79
CA HIS A 227 5.81 17.42 -31.00
C HIS A 227 6.11 17.29 -29.51
N ARG A 228 6.51 18.41 -28.90
CA ARG A 228 6.69 18.54 -27.45
C ARG A 228 5.36 18.98 -26.84
N PRO A 229 4.79 18.24 -25.86
CA PRO A 229 3.57 18.68 -25.21
C PRO A 229 3.79 20.05 -24.57
N THR A 230 2.97 21.03 -24.95
CA THR A 230 2.84 22.28 -24.22
C THR A 230 2.34 21.99 -22.79
N PHE A 231 2.58 22.89 -21.84
CA PHE A 231 2.02 22.74 -20.48
C PHE A 231 0.49 22.52 -20.49
N LYS A 232 -0.21 23.10 -21.47
CA LYS A 232 -1.65 22.92 -21.67
C LYS A 232 -2.01 21.50 -22.12
N GLU A 233 -1.18 20.88 -22.95
CA GLU A 233 -1.35 19.49 -23.37
C GLU A 233 -0.98 18.53 -22.23
N LEU A 234 0.10 18.82 -21.49
CA LEU A 234 0.51 18.05 -20.31
C LEU A 234 -0.58 18.05 -19.22
N PHE A 235 -1.28 19.19 -19.04
CA PHE A 235 -2.39 19.31 -18.10
C PHE A 235 -3.54 18.33 -18.42
N ALA A 236 -3.73 17.97 -19.69
CA ALA A 236 -4.76 17.00 -20.09
C ALA A 236 -4.43 15.55 -19.69
N PHE A 237 -3.17 15.29 -19.31
CA PHE A 237 -2.70 14.00 -18.81
C PHE A 237 -2.68 13.91 -17.28
N LEU A 238 -3.02 14.99 -16.56
CA LEU A 238 -3.25 14.88 -15.12
C LEU A 238 -4.36 13.86 -14.86
N PRO A 239 -4.15 12.95 -13.91
CA PRO A 239 -5.12 11.92 -13.65
C PRO A 239 -6.38 12.54 -13.04
N ARG A 240 -7.54 12.09 -13.51
CA ARG A 240 -8.83 12.45 -12.93
C ARG A 240 -9.04 11.63 -11.66
N VAL A 241 -9.92 12.09 -10.78
CA VAL A 241 -10.35 11.30 -9.62
C VAL A 241 -10.79 9.90 -10.04
N SER A 242 -11.61 9.78 -11.08
CA SER A 242 -12.10 8.50 -11.55
C SER A 242 -11.02 7.56 -12.12
N THR A 243 -9.90 8.09 -12.63
CA THR A 243 -8.76 7.27 -13.08
C THR A 243 -7.91 6.83 -11.89
N LEU A 244 -7.71 7.69 -10.88
CA LEU A 244 -7.01 7.30 -9.64
C LEU A 244 -7.80 6.28 -8.81
N LEU A 245 -9.13 6.29 -8.90
CA LEU A 245 -10.00 5.30 -8.28
C LEU A 245 -10.17 4.01 -9.11
N GLY A 246 -9.57 3.93 -10.30
CA GLY A 246 -9.63 2.74 -11.14
C GLY A 246 -10.96 2.47 -11.84
N HIS A 247 -11.80 3.48 -11.97
CA HIS A 247 -13.00 3.40 -12.81
C HIS A 247 -12.67 3.49 -14.30
N TYR A 248 -11.54 4.12 -14.64
CA TYR A 248 -11.05 4.28 -16.01
C TYR A 248 -9.54 4.04 -16.06
N PRO A 249 -8.99 3.64 -17.23
CA PRO A 249 -7.55 3.53 -17.43
C PRO A 249 -6.80 4.82 -17.09
N LEU A 250 -5.60 4.68 -16.54
CA LEU A 250 -4.80 5.81 -16.07
C LEU A 250 -4.40 6.76 -17.21
N VAL A 251 -4.09 6.18 -18.37
CA VAL A 251 -3.73 6.88 -19.60
C VAL A 251 -4.78 6.56 -20.67
N LYS A 252 -5.14 7.54 -21.50
CA LYS A 252 -6.10 7.32 -22.60
C LYS A 252 -5.56 6.30 -23.61
N ASP A 253 -6.49 5.59 -24.25
CA ASP A 253 -6.17 4.63 -25.30
C ASP A 253 -5.41 5.33 -26.45
N GLY A 254 -4.34 4.70 -26.94
CA GLY A 254 -3.40 5.27 -27.92
C GLY A 254 -2.28 6.14 -27.35
N ALA A 255 -2.34 6.52 -26.06
CA ALA A 255 -1.27 7.23 -25.34
C ALA A 255 -0.46 6.30 -24.39
N ASN A 256 -0.79 5.00 -24.38
CA ASN A 256 -0.17 3.92 -23.61
C ASN A 256 1.07 3.28 -24.29
N GLN A 257 1.66 3.93 -25.31
CA GLN A 257 2.66 3.32 -26.19
C GLN A 257 3.91 2.86 -25.41
N GLY A 258 3.98 1.55 -25.13
CA GLY A 258 5.11 0.88 -24.49
C GLY A 258 4.94 0.55 -23.00
N CYS A 259 3.93 1.08 -22.30
CA CYS A 259 3.71 0.77 -20.89
C CYS A 259 2.91 -0.52 -20.71
N SER A 260 3.56 -1.59 -20.24
CA SER A 260 2.91 -2.90 -19.99
C SER A 260 1.75 -2.78 -18.98
N THR A 261 1.93 -2.00 -17.92
CA THR A 261 0.92 -1.81 -16.87
C THR A 261 -0.33 -1.11 -17.41
N CYS A 262 -0.18 -0.06 -18.23
CA CYS A 262 -1.33 0.57 -18.88
C CYS A 262 -2.00 -0.35 -19.90
N ASN A 263 -1.23 -1.16 -20.64
CA ASN A 263 -1.79 -2.14 -21.59
C ASN A 263 -2.61 -3.21 -20.88
N GLU A 264 -2.13 -3.74 -19.76
CA GLU A 264 -2.87 -4.68 -18.92
C GLU A 264 -4.14 -4.05 -18.34
N GLU A 265 -4.05 -2.81 -17.88
CA GLU A 265 -5.20 -2.07 -17.40
C GLU A 265 -6.26 -1.89 -18.49
N HIS A 266 -5.85 -1.45 -19.69
CA HIS A 266 -6.72 -1.34 -20.86
C HIS A 266 -7.35 -2.69 -21.22
N ALA A 267 -6.56 -3.76 -21.26
CA ALA A 267 -7.05 -5.12 -21.53
C ALA A 267 -8.09 -5.56 -20.48
N ARG A 268 -7.88 -5.23 -19.20
CA ARG A 268 -8.83 -5.51 -18.11
C ARG A 268 -10.13 -4.73 -18.28
N HIS A 269 -10.06 -3.43 -18.60
CA HIS A 269 -11.24 -2.61 -18.81
C HIS A 269 -12.00 -2.98 -20.10
N ALA A 270 -11.30 -3.25 -21.19
CA ALA A 270 -11.89 -3.80 -22.42
C ALA A 270 -12.51 -5.18 -22.14
N GLY A 271 -11.84 -6.03 -21.37
CA GLY A 271 -12.36 -7.30 -20.88
C GLY A 271 -13.63 -7.14 -20.05
N GLN A 272 -13.76 -6.09 -19.23
CA GLN A 272 -15.00 -5.80 -18.48
C GLN A 272 -16.12 -5.25 -19.38
N GLN A 273 -15.79 -4.49 -20.44
CA GLN A 273 -16.76 -3.99 -21.41
C GLN A 273 -17.24 -5.07 -22.39
N HIS A 274 -16.37 -6.02 -22.75
CA HIS A 274 -16.66 -7.16 -23.63
C HIS A 274 -17.10 -8.41 -22.88
N SER A 275 -16.85 -8.48 -21.57
CA SER A 275 -17.51 -9.43 -20.68
C SER A 275 -18.94 -8.95 -20.52
N LEU A 276 -19.73 -9.25 -21.55
CA LEU A 276 -21.13 -9.62 -21.45
C LEU A 276 -21.22 -10.84 -20.52
N ALA A 277 -20.79 -10.70 -19.26
CA ALA A 277 -21.11 -11.62 -18.21
C ALA A 277 -22.63 -11.56 -18.10
N HIS A 278 -23.20 -12.51 -18.82
CA HIS A 278 -24.60 -12.75 -19.05
C HIS A 278 -25.35 -12.60 -17.73
N SER A 279 -25.99 -11.44 -17.53
CA SER A 279 -27.11 -11.38 -16.62
C SER A 279 -28.09 -12.47 -17.10
N PRO A 280 -28.61 -13.34 -16.21
CA PRO A 280 -29.60 -14.37 -16.58
C PRO A 280 -30.89 -13.78 -17.17
N HIS A 281 -30.98 -12.45 -17.30
CA HIS A 281 -32.08 -11.70 -17.90
C HIS A 281 -31.69 -10.95 -19.18
N SER A 282 -30.52 -11.22 -19.78
CA SER A 282 -30.16 -10.61 -21.06
C SER A 282 -31.03 -11.16 -22.22
N PRO A 283 -31.63 -10.28 -23.05
CA PRO A 283 -32.45 -10.69 -24.19
C PRO A 283 -31.64 -11.31 -25.35
N PHE A 284 -30.31 -11.34 -25.25
CA PHE A 284 -29.41 -11.86 -26.27
C PHE A 284 -28.96 -13.31 -26.03
N VAL A 285 -29.59 -14.04 -25.11
CA VAL A 285 -29.40 -15.50 -25.02
C VAL A 285 -30.08 -16.14 -26.23
N PRO A 286 -29.37 -16.87 -27.11
CA PRO A 286 -30.02 -17.69 -28.12
C PRO A 286 -30.70 -18.85 -27.39
N GLN A 287 -31.97 -18.67 -27.01
CA GLN A 287 -32.81 -19.71 -26.39
C GLN A 287 -32.91 -20.98 -27.25
N ALA A 288 -32.52 -20.89 -28.53
CA ALA A 288 -32.46 -22.01 -29.45
C ALA A 288 -31.42 -23.08 -29.08
N ARG A 289 -30.32 -22.76 -28.36
CA ARG A 289 -29.28 -23.77 -28.04
C ARG A 289 -29.52 -24.53 -26.73
N THR A 290 -30.20 -23.91 -25.77
CA THR A 290 -30.52 -24.55 -24.48
C THR A 290 -31.67 -25.55 -24.58
N ASN A 291 -32.61 -25.36 -25.50
CA ASN A 291 -33.70 -26.32 -25.71
C ASN A 291 -33.24 -27.58 -26.47
N THR A 292 -32.36 -27.46 -27.45
CA THR A 292 -31.84 -28.61 -28.21
C THR A 292 -30.93 -29.51 -27.35
N ALA A 293 -30.13 -28.92 -26.45
CA ALA A 293 -29.30 -29.69 -25.52
C ALA A 293 -30.11 -30.42 -24.42
N ARG A 294 -31.30 -29.92 -24.07
CA ARG A 294 -32.23 -30.62 -23.17
C ARG A 294 -32.99 -31.74 -23.87
N GLN A 295 -33.37 -31.56 -25.13
CA GLN A 295 -34.03 -32.62 -25.91
C GLN A 295 -33.10 -33.80 -26.25
N MET A 296 -31.80 -33.55 -26.45
CA MET A 296 -30.82 -34.63 -26.71
C MET A 296 -30.37 -35.41 -25.46
N ARG A 297 -30.81 -35.04 -24.24
CA ARG A 297 -30.59 -35.85 -23.02
C ARG A 297 -31.76 -36.77 -22.69
N TRP A 298 -32.80 -36.78 -23.52
CA TRP A 298 -34.01 -37.59 -23.36
C TRP A 298 -34.23 -38.56 -24.53
N PHE A 299 -33.17 -38.93 -25.23
CA PHE A 299 -33.11 -40.07 -26.15
C PHE A 299 -31.81 -40.83 -25.92
#